data_AF-A0A183GES9-F1
#
_entry.id   AF-A0A183GES9-F1
#
_cell.length_a   1.000
_cell.length_b   1.000
_cell.length_c   1.000
_cell.angle_alpha   90.00
_cell.angle_beta   90.00
_cell.angle_gamma   90.00
#
_symmetry.space_group_name_H-M   'P 1'
#
loop_
_entity.id
_entity.type
_entity.pdbx_description
1 polymer ?
#
loop_
_entity_poly.entity_id
_entity_poly.type
_entity_poly.pdbx_seq_one_letter_code
_entity_poly.pdbx_strand_id
1 'polypeptide(L)' 'MAAITRDLQKPVPWTLLYADDMMLGCEDKDEIERQMQAWCDRVAMFGLKMNVKKTEYLTFDVYKSGSIKINGT' A
#
# COMPACT_ATOMS: atom_id res chain seq x y z
N MET A 1 9.72 9.22 4.50
CA MET A 1 8.89 8.52 3.51
C MET A 1 8.07 9.48 2.65
N ALA A 2 7.12 10.24 3.23
CA ALA A 2 6.16 11.03 2.45
C ALA A 2 6.76 12.03 1.43
N ALA A 3 7.88 12.69 1.76
CA ALA A 3 8.54 13.61 0.82
C ALA A 3 9.24 12.89 -0.36
N ILE A 4 9.76 11.68 -0.11
CA ILE A 4 10.49 10.87 -1.10
C ILE A 4 9.54 10.28 -2.13
N THR A 5 8.32 9.94 -1.71
CA THR A 5 7.37 9.18 -2.51
C THR A 5 6.10 9.97 -2.82
N ARG A 6 6.14 11.29 -2.65
CA ARG A 6 4.99 12.19 -2.86
C ARG A 6 4.41 12.07 -4.27
N ASP A 7 5.28 11.87 -5.24
CA ASP A 7 4.93 11.70 -6.65
C ASP A 7 4.23 10.36 -6.96
N LEU A 8 4.36 9.37 -6.06
CA LEU A 8 3.78 8.03 -6.22
C LEU A 8 2.52 7.81 -5.37
N GLN A 9 2.17 8.76 -4.48
CA GLN A 9 1.02 8.65 -3.59
C GLN A 9 -0.30 8.87 -4.33
N LYS A 10 -1.25 7.94 -4.15
CA LYS A 10 -2.65 8.11 -4.54
C LYS A 10 -3.45 8.64 -3.33
N PRO A 11 -4.57 9.37 -3.55
CA PRO A 11 -5.41 9.83 -2.46
C PRO A 11 -5.99 8.64 -1.67
N VAL A 12 -6.37 8.90 -0.41
CA VAL A 12 -7.07 7.94 0.45
C VAL A 12 -8.29 7.36 -0.29
N PRO A 13 -8.56 6.04 -0.23
CA PRO A 13 -7.95 5.01 0.63
C PRO A 13 -6.75 4.25 0.01
N TRP A 14 -6.25 4.66 -1.15
CA TRP A 14 -5.35 3.85 -1.98
C TRP A 14 -3.87 3.89 -1.57
N THR A 15 -3.44 4.91 -0.85
CA THR A 15 -2.09 4.96 -0.28
C THR A 15 -2.15 5.52 1.14
N LEU A 16 -1.60 4.77 2.10
CA LEU A 16 -1.45 5.18 3.48
C LEU A 16 0.02 5.11 3.89
N LEU A 17 0.53 6.18 4.48
CA LEU A 17 1.88 6.23 5.04
C LEU A 17 1.80 6.48 6.54
N TYR A 18 2.50 5.66 7.31
CA TYR A 18 2.62 5.81 8.75
C TYR A 18 4.06 5.49 9.19
N ALA A 19 4.78 6.49 9.71
CA ALA A 19 6.20 6.34 10.06
C ALA A 19 7.04 5.74 8.90
N ASP A 20 7.60 4.54 9.09
CA ASP A 20 8.33 3.75 8.09
C ASP A 20 7.44 2.75 7.33
N ASP A 21 6.21 2.53 7.78
CA ASP A 21 5.23 1.64 7.14
C ASP A 21 4.45 2.36 6.03
N MET A 22 4.16 1.60 4.98
CA MET A 22 3.37 2.06 3.85
C MET A 22 2.39 0.97 3.42
N MET A 23 1.18 1.37 3.09
CA MET A 23 0.15 0.49 2.55
C MET A 23 -0.27 1.02 1.17
N LEU A 24 -0.24 0.13 0.18
CA LEU A 24 -0.73 0.37 -1.17
C LEU A 24 -1.99 -0.47 -1.38
N GLY A 25 -3.06 0.17 -1.81
CA GLY A 25 -4.31 -0.48 -2.20
C GLY A 25 -4.49 -0.37 -3.71
N CYS A 26 -4.93 -1.46 -4.33
CA CYS A 26 -5.39 -1.46 -5.71
C CYS A 26 -6.46 -2.53 -5.92
N GLU A 27 -7.32 -2.31 -6.91
CA GLU A 27 -8.31 -3.30 -7.36
C GLU A 27 -7.69 -4.35 -8.28
N ASP A 28 -6.60 -4.00 -8.96
CA ASP A 28 -5.93 -4.84 -9.95
C ASP A 28 -4.55 -5.29 -9.45
N LYS A 29 -4.27 -6.58 -9.58
CA LYS A 29 -3.01 -7.18 -9.14
C LYS A 29 -1.81 -6.72 -9.99
N ASP A 30 -1.98 -6.55 -11.28
CA ASP A 30 -0.87 -6.11 -12.14
C ASP A 30 -0.51 -4.64 -11.84
N GLU A 31 -1.51 -3.83 -11.53
CA GLU A 31 -1.31 -2.44 -11.12
C GLU A 31 -0.61 -2.33 -9.75
N ILE A 32 -0.90 -3.23 -8.78
CA ILE A 32 -0.21 -3.21 -7.49
C ILE A 32 1.26 -3.64 -7.61
N GLU A 33 1.56 -4.59 -8.49
CA GLU A 33 2.93 -5.02 -8.78
C GLU A 33 3.73 -3.88 -9.45
N ARG A 34 3.12 -3.19 -10.43
CA ARG A 34 3.73 -2.02 -11.08
C ARG A 34 4.01 -0.88 -10.10
N GLN A 35 3.06 -0.58 -9.22
CA GLN A 35 3.27 0.41 -8.17
C GLN A 35 4.40 -0.03 -7.24
N MET A 36 4.36 -1.26 -6.71
CA MET A 36 5.39 -1.74 -5.79
C MET A 36 6.81 -1.64 -6.40
N GLN A 37 6.95 -1.89 -7.71
CA GLN A 37 8.21 -1.71 -8.43
C GLN A 37 8.63 -0.22 -8.50
N ALA A 38 7.72 0.67 -8.93
CA ALA A 38 8.01 2.11 -8.99
C ALA A 38 8.40 2.67 -7.61
N TRP A 39 7.76 2.19 -6.54
CA TRP A 39 8.13 2.51 -5.17
C TRP A 39 9.51 1.99 -4.82
N CYS A 40 9.82 0.71 -5.09
CA CYS A 40 11.16 0.14 -4.86
C CYS A 40 12.26 0.95 -5.54
N ASP A 41 12.07 1.29 -6.81
CA ASP A 41 13.03 2.08 -7.58
C ASP A 41 13.20 3.47 -6.96
N ARG A 42 12.09 4.10 -6.57
CA ARG A 42 12.12 5.43 -5.95
C ARG A 42 12.85 5.43 -4.62
N VAL A 43 12.56 4.52 -3.69
CA VAL A 43 13.29 4.49 -2.41
C VAL A 43 14.76 4.11 -2.61
N ALA A 44 15.08 3.27 -3.60
CA ALA A 44 16.47 2.95 -3.93
C ALA A 44 17.28 4.19 -4.38
N MET A 45 16.65 5.14 -5.10
CA MET A 45 17.30 6.41 -5.46
C MET A 45 17.73 7.25 -4.24
N PHE A 46 17.10 7.06 -3.09
CA PHE A 46 17.42 7.76 -1.84
C PHE A 46 18.24 6.89 -0.87
N GLY A 47 18.79 5.75 -1.35
CA GLY A 47 19.60 4.85 -0.53
C GLY A 47 18.80 4.02 0.48
N LEU A 48 17.48 3.96 0.33
CA LEU A 48 16.59 3.15 1.16
C LEU A 48 16.22 1.85 0.44
N LYS A 49 15.79 0.84 1.21
CA LYS A 49 15.38 -0.46 0.67
C LYS A 49 14.13 -0.95 1.39
N MET A 50 13.13 -1.40 0.61
CA MET A 50 11.96 -2.07 1.18
C MET A 50 12.35 -3.43 1.78
N ASN A 51 11.77 -3.73 2.94
CA ASN A 51 12.03 -4.99 3.62
C ASN A 51 11.05 -6.07 3.14
N VAL A 52 11.49 -6.88 2.18
CA VAL A 52 10.70 -7.98 1.60
C VAL A 52 10.15 -8.94 2.67
N LYS A 53 10.84 -9.16 3.79
CA LYS A 53 10.37 -10.06 4.86
C LYS A 53 9.22 -9.47 5.67
N LYS A 54 9.08 -8.14 5.70
CA LYS A 54 8.01 -7.42 6.40
C LYS A 54 6.88 -7.00 5.46
N THR A 55 7.12 -6.98 4.15
CA THR A 55 6.09 -6.63 3.17
C THR A 55 5.16 -7.82 2.97
N GLU A 56 3.89 -7.62 3.31
CA GLU A 56 2.83 -8.62 3.13
C GLU A 56 1.89 -8.20 2.00
N TYR A 57 1.36 -9.18 1.28
CA TYR A 57 0.34 -8.99 0.24
C TYR A 57 -1.01 -9.50 0.75
N LEU A 58 -2.03 -8.64 0.74
CA LEU A 58 -3.38 -8.96 1.21
C LEU A 58 -4.37 -8.79 0.06
N THR A 59 -5.20 -9.80 -0.18
CA THR A 59 -6.30 -9.74 -1.16
C THR A 59 -7.63 -9.75 -0.44
N PHE A 60 -8.44 -8.71 -0.65
CA PHE A 60 -9.84 -8.70 -0.21
C PHE A 60 -10.70 -9.25 -1.34
N ASP A 61 -10.99 -10.54 -1.26
CA ASP A 61 -11.86 -11.21 -2.22
C ASP A 61 -13.32 -10.77 -1.98
N VAL A 62 -13.98 -10.29 -3.03
CA VAL A 62 -15.36 -9.76 -3.00
C VAL A 62 -16.39 -10.82 -2.55
N TYR A 63 -16.05 -12.12 -2.60
CA TYR A 63 -16.98 -13.20 -2.24
C TYR A 63 -17.18 -13.42 -0.73
N LYS A 64 -16.48 -12.68 0.14
CA LYS A 64 -16.83 -12.62 1.57
C LYS A 64 -17.58 -11.33 1.90
N SER A 65 -18.86 -11.28 1.52
CA SER A 65 -19.81 -10.27 1.99
C SER A 65 -20.18 -10.50 3.46
N GLY A 66 -19.20 -10.38 4.35
CA GLY A 66 -19.43 -10.31 5.79
C GLY A 66 -19.69 -8.86 6.18
N SER A 67 -20.92 -8.52 6.55
CA SER A 67 -21.21 -7.21 7.16
C SER A 67 -20.77 -7.22 8.62
N ILE A 68 -19.84 -6.36 9.00
CA ILE A 68 -19.53 -6.11 10.42
C ILE A 68 -20.58 -5.11 10.93
N LYS A 69 -21.45 -5.55 11.83
CA LYS A 69 -22.40 -4.67 12.52
C LYS A 69 -21.69 -4.05 13.72
N ILE A 70 -21.57 -2.73 13.72
CA ILE A 70 -21.10 -1.96 14.88
C ILE A 70 -22.37 -1.48 15.59
N ASN A 71 -22.69 -2.07 16.75
CA ASN A 71 -23.79 -1.57 17.57
C ASN A 71 -23.35 -0.22 18.17
N GLY A 72 -23.96 0.87 17.71
CA GLY A 72 -23.84 2.18 18.35
C GLY A 72 -24.53 2.17 19.71
N THR A 73 -23.93 2.84 20.70
CA THR A 73 -24.58 3.22 21.96
C THR A 73 -25.53 4.38 21.72
#